data_AF-A0A814DGB9-F1
#
_entry.id   AF-A0A814DGB9-F1
#
_cell.length_a   1.000
_cell.length_b   1.000
_cell.length_c   1.000
_cell.angle_alpha   90.00
_cell.angle_beta   90.00
_cell.angle_gamma   90.00
#
_symmetry.space_group_name_H-M   'P 1'
#
loop_
_entity.id
_entity.type
_entity.pdbx_description
1 polymer ?
#
loop_
_entity_poly.entity_id
_entity_poly.type
_entity_poly.pdbx_seq_one_letter_code
_entity_poly.pdbx_strand_id
1 'polypeptide(L)'
;MLHDFVPPKVPKDFAETMMAKKTYLIAPSLKSCSITTPASLGIKRLNPPSDLDMHLLDIFTRQEDERYRMRLRHQVEREKLILSHEQDILRLYGNAERSSINQDIPFSYCSLLKDNEVYNNPSVQERQSSFINNEYINTELGKRGKHRGNGRSIIKWLEDSNLKYKRLSCEINQRQQHESNTLHSMQRMVWLKHIPKENSLSGRINSLLSERYLPKVHINTNFWTHWETNPV
;
A
#
# COMPACT_ATOMS: atom_id res chain seq x y z
N MET A 1 28.78 28.03 8.40
CA MET A 1 28.45 27.49 7.07
C MET A 1 26.94 27.53 6.94
N LEU A 2 26.40 28.22 5.92
CA LEU A 2 24.98 28.09 5.62
C LEU A 2 24.76 26.64 5.17
N HIS A 3 23.89 25.92 5.88
CA HIS A 3 23.45 24.60 5.45
C HIS A 3 22.44 24.83 4.32
N ASP A 4 22.88 24.58 3.08
CA ASP A 4 22.04 24.75 1.91
C ASP A 4 20.89 23.75 1.94
N PHE A 5 19.67 24.23 1.69
CA PHE A 5 18.49 23.38 1.54
C PHE A 5 18.65 22.49 0.31
N VAL A 6 18.64 21.17 0.50
CA VAL A 6 18.74 20.19 -0.59
C VAL A 6 17.34 19.83 -1.09
N PRO A 7 16.95 20.25 -2.31
CA PRO A 7 15.69 19.82 -2.89
C PRO A 7 15.75 18.31 -3.21
N PRO A 8 14.73 17.51 -2.85
CA PRO A 8 14.72 16.10 -3.18
C PRO A 8 14.60 15.92 -4.69
N LYS A 9 15.45 15.06 -5.25
CA LYS A 9 15.33 14.65 -6.66
C LYS A 9 14.10 13.78 -6.81
N VAL A 10 13.23 14.16 -7.73
CA VAL A 10 12.01 13.39 -8.02
C VAL A 10 12.33 12.14 -8.84
N PRO A 11 11.69 11.00 -8.57
CA PRO A 11 11.71 9.84 -9.46
C PRO A 11 11.24 10.21 -10.86
N LYS A 12 11.77 9.53 -11.89
CA LYS A 12 11.44 9.80 -13.31
C LYS A 12 9.93 9.76 -13.57
N ASP A 13 9.24 8.81 -12.95
CA ASP A 13 7.81 8.55 -13.18
C ASP A 13 6.92 9.17 -12.09
N PHE A 14 7.43 10.16 -11.33
CA PHE A 14 6.68 10.78 -10.23
C PHE A 14 5.34 11.36 -10.67
N ALA A 15 5.26 11.98 -11.86
CA ALA A 15 4.02 12.55 -12.39
C ALA A 15 2.95 11.49 -12.66
N GLU A 16 3.34 10.23 -12.83
CA GLU A 16 2.41 9.13 -13.11
C GLU A 16 1.83 8.48 -11.86
N THR A 17 2.44 8.74 -10.70
CA THR A 17 2.09 8.17 -9.40
C THR A 17 0.67 8.53 -8.95
N MET A 18 0.10 7.66 -8.14
CA MET A 18 -1.19 7.87 -7.50
C MET A 18 -1.16 9.10 -6.58
N MET A 19 -0.04 9.31 -5.89
CA MET A 19 0.21 10.51 -5.09
C MET A 19 0.14 11.81 -5.90
N ALA A 20 0.83 11.89 -7.04
CA ALA A 20 0.86 13.10 -7.86
C ALA A 20 -0.49 13.40 -8.51
N LYS A 21 -1.16 12.35 -9.04
CA LYS A 21 -2.47 12.47 -9.69
C LYS A 21 -3.63 12.62 -8.70
N LYS A 22 -3.41 12.31 -7.42
CA LYS A 22 -4.44 12.33 -6.35
C LYS A 22 -5.65 11.44 -6.67
N THR A 23 -5.41 10.29 -7.30
CA THR A 23 -6.45 9.36 -7.80
C THR A 23 -6.84 8.27 -6.80
N TYR A 24 -6.60 8.50 -5.51
CA TYR A 24 -6.88 7.54 -4.44
C TYR A 24 -8.19 7.86 -3.71
N LEU A 25 -8.92 6.82 -3.25
CA LEU A 25 -10.18 6.93 -2.51
C LEU A 25 -10.03 7.55 -1.12
N ILE A 26 -8.81 7.57 -0.58
CA ILE A 26 -8.53 8.03 0.79
C ILE A 26 -8.53 9.57 0.86
N ALA A 27 -8.44 10.28 -0.27
CA ALA A 27 -8.58 11.73 -0.29
C ALA A 27 -10.05 12.10 -0.04
N PRO A 28 -10.36 12.89 1.01
CA PRO A 28 -11.71 13.39 1.19
C PRO A 28 -12.07 14.27 -0.03
N SER A 29 -13.23 13.98 -0.62
CA SER A 29 -13.82 14.69 -1.76
C SER A 29 -13.91 16.20 -1.51
N LEU A 30 -12.84 16.93 -1.80
CA LEU A 30 -12.89 18.37 -2.02
C LEU A 30 -13.40 18.56 -3.45
N LYS A 31 -14.54 19.25 -3.57
CA LYS A 31 -15.43 19.36 -4.73
C LYS A 31 -14.80 19.88 -6.04
N SER A 32 -13.47 20.03 -6.13
CA SER A 32 -12.76 20.65 -7.26
C SER A 32 -11.68 19.79 -7.91
N CYS A 33 -11.31 18.62 -7.36
CA CYS A 33 -10.45 17.66 -8.08
C CYS A 33 -11.29 16.50 -8.60
N SER A 34 -11.04 16.12 -9.86
CA SER A 34 -11.57 14.96 -10.57
C SER A 34 -12.02 13.83 -9.64
N ILE A 35 -13.33 13.66 -9.48
CA ILE A 35 -13.92 12.83 -8.44
C ILE A 35 -13.53 11.36 -8.64
N THR A 36 -12.63 10.84 -7.80
CA THR A 36 -12.39 9.39 -7.71
C THR A 36 -13.56 8.77 -6.94
N THR A 37 -14.56 8.27 -7.67
CA THR A 37 -15.65 7.50 -7.07
C THR A 37 -15.30 6.02 -7.03
N PRO A 38 -15.89 5.21 -6.13
CA PRO A 38 -15.77 3.75 -6.21
C PRO A 38 -16.10 3.22 -7.62
N ALA A 39 -17.10 3.81 -8.28
CA ALA A 39 -17.50 3.45 -9.64
C ALA A 39 -16.43 3.74 -10.69
N SER A 40 -15.68 4.86 -10.60
CA SER A 40 -14.60 5.18 -11.55
C SER A 40 -13.40 4.24 -11.42
N LEU A 41 -13.25 3.58 -10.27
CA LEU A 41 -12.24 2.54 -10.03
C LEU A 41 -12.74 1.13 -10.34
N GLY A 42 -13.89 1.00 -11.00
CA GLY A 42 -14.48 -0.29 -11.35
C GLY A 42 -15.17 -1.02 -10.19
N ILE A 43 -15.30 -0.40 -9.02
CA ILE A 43 -16.01 -0.97 -7.87
C ILE A 43 -17.49 -0.68 -8.04
N LYS A 44 -18.18 -1.61 -8.68
CA LYS A 44 -19.62 -1.52 -8.93
C LYS A 44 -20.40 -2.36 -7.93
N ARG A 45 -21.62 -1.95 -7.63
CA ARG A 45 -22.65 -2.83 -7.06
C ARG A 45 -23.27 -3.61 -8.21
N LEU A 46 -23.46 -4.91 -8.00
CA LEU A 46 -24.12 -5.77 -8.96
C LEU A 46 -25.63 -5.69 -8.72
N ASN A 47 -26.38 -5.54 -9.81
CA ASN A 47 -27.83 -5.60 -9.73
C ASN A 47 -28.28 -7.07 -9.63
N PRO A 48 -29.36 -7.34 -8.89
CA PRO A 48 -29.93 -8.68 -8.85
C PRO A 48 -30.40 -9.09 -10.25
N PRO A 49 -30.26 -10.38 -10.62
CA PRO A 49 -30.88 -10.92 -11.82
C PRO A 49 -32.41 -10.74 -11.78
N SER A 50 -33.01 -10.38 -12.92
CA SER A 50 -34.43 -10.04 -13.04
C SER A 50 -35.38 -11.24 -12.86
N ASP A 51 -34.87 -12.45 -12.98
CA ASP A 51 -35.56 -13.73 -12.87
C ASP A 51 -35.49 -14.35 -11.47
N LEU A 52 -34.97 -13.60 -10.49
CA LEU A 52 -34.78 -14.08 -9.13
C LEU A 52 -36.08 -13.99 -8.30
N ASP A 53 -36.40 -15.07 -7.58
CA ASP A 53 -37.54 -15.11 -6.67
C ASP A 53 -37.41 -14.08 -5.54
N MET A 54 -38.53 -13.56 -5.05
CA MET A 54 -38.59 -12.45 -4.09
C MET A 54 -37.85 -12.75 -2.79
N HIS A 55 -37.92 -13.99 -2.29
CA HIS A 55 -37.21 -14.39 -1.08
C HIS A 55 -35.69 -14.51 -1.31
N LEU A 56 -35.26 -14.94 -2.50
CA LEU A 56 -33.84 -14.98 -2.88
C LEU A 56 -33.28 -13.59 -3.20
N LEU A 57 -34.13 -12.66 -3.62
CA LEU A 57 -33.78 -11.26 -3.92
C LEU A 57 -33.26 -10.52 -2.68
N ASP A 58 -33.93 -10.68 -1.54
CA ASP A 58 -33.48 -10.10 -0.27
C ASP A 58 -32.10 -10.66 0.15
N ILE A 59 -31.92 -11.98 0.01
CA ILE A 59 -30.63 -12.64 0.29
C ILE A 59 -29.54 -12.11 -0.65
N PHE A 60 -29.82 -12.00 -1.94
CA PHE A 60 -28.88 -11.46 -2.92
C PHE A 60 -28.46 -10.04 -2.55
N THR A 61 -29.41 -9.18 -2.22
CA THR A 61 -29.16 -7.77 -1.90
C THR A 61 -28.24 -7.63 -0.68
N ARG A 62 -28.55 -8.34 0.41
CA ARG A 62 -27.73 -8.37 1.62
C ARG A 62 -26.31 -8.89 1.35
N GLN A 63 -26.21 -9.95 0.55
CA GLN A 63 -24.91 -10.52 0.18
C GLN A 63 -24.11 -9.61 -0.75
N GLU A 64 -24.78 -8.88 -1.62
CA GLU A 64 -24.15 -7.90 -2.49
C GLU A 64 -23.58 -6.72 -1.70
N ASP A 65 -24.26 -6.27 -0.64
CA ASP A 65 -23.72 -5.26 0.27
C ASP A 65 -22.41 -5.73 0.90
N GLU A 66 -22.34 -6.99 1.37
CA GLU A 66 -21.11 -7.57 1.92
C GLU A 66 -20.01 -7.69 0.86
N ARG A 67 -20.33 -8.14 -0.37
CA ARG A 67 -19.35 -8.20 -1.47
C ARG A 67 -18.85 -6.82 -1.85
N TYR A 68 -19.73 -5.82 -1.89
CA TYR A 68 -19.38 -4.43 -2.18
C TYR A 68 -18.46 -3.86 -1.10
N ARG A 69 -18.79 -4.06 0.18
CA ARG A 69 -17.97 -3.65 1.31
C ARG A 69 -16.58 -4.30 1.28
N MET A 70 -16.53 -5.60 0.93
CA MET A 70 -15.27 -6.32 0.74
C MET A 70 -14.44 -5.72 -0.41
N ARG A 71 -15.03 -5.49 -1.60
CA ARG A 71 -14.33 -4.85 -2.73
C ARG A 71 -13.78 -3.48 -2.36
N LEU A 72 -14.56 -2.67 -1.64
CA LEU A 72 -14.13 -1.35 -1.17
C LEU A 72 -12.96 -1.45 -0.18
N ARG A 73 -13.05 -2.34 0.81
CA ARG A 73 -11.96 -2.58 1.76
C ARG A 73 -10.70 -3.03 1.04
N HIS A 74 -10.82 -4.01 0.15
CA HIS A 74 -9.69 -4.54 -0.63
C HIS A 74 -9.03 -3.44 -1.46
N GLN A 75 -9.82 -2.61 -2.14
CA GLN A 75 -9.30 -1.46 -2.87
C GLN A 75 -8.50 -0.52 -1.96
N VAL A 76 -9.07 -0.10 -0.83
CA VAL A 76 -8.43 0.83 0.10
C VAL A 76 -7.12 0.26 0.64
N GLU A 77 -7.07 -1.03 0.96
CA GLU A 77 -5.84 -1.69 1.37
C GLU A 77 -4.77 -1.66 0.26
N ARG A 78 -5.15 -1.92 -0.99
CA ARG A 78 -4.22 -1.84 -2.12
C ARG A 78 -3.69 -0.42 -2.32
N GLU A 79 -4.56 0.58 -2.31
CA GLU A 79 -4.17 1.99 -2.45
C GLU A 79 -3.24 2.44 -1.32
N LYS A 80 -3.50 2.02 -0.08
CA LYS A 80 -2.60 2.29 1.06
C LYS A 80 -1.21 1.71 0.84
N LEU A 81 -1.12 0.49 0.32
CA LEU A 81 0.17 -0.14 0.04
C LEU A 81 0.92 0.62 -1.07
N ILE A 82 0.24 0.98 -2.15
CA ILE A 82 0.80 1.75 -3.27
C ILE A 82 1.30 3.11 -2.77
N LEU A 83 0.48 3.86 -2.02
CA LEU A 83 0.87 5.14 -1.45
C LEU A 83 2.07 5.01 -0.49
N SER A 84 2.09 3.98 0.35
CA SER A 84 3.23 3.71 1.23
C SER A 84 4.51 3.45 0.44
N HIS A 85 4.41 2.69 -0.66
CA HIS A 85 5.53 2.41 -1.54
C HIS A 85 6.04 3.69 -2.22
N GLU A 86 5.15 4.46 -2.86
CA GLU A 86 5.47 5.74 -3.50
C GLU A 86 6.16 6.70 -2.52
N GLN A 87 5.65 6.81 -1.29
CA GLN A 87 6.27 7.63 -0.24
C GLN A 87 7.64 7.12 0.19
N ASP A 88 7.84 5.81 0.26
CA ASP A 88 9.14 5.21 0.64
C ASP A 88 10.18 5.48 -0.42
N ILE A 89 9.82 5.34 -1.70
CA ILE A 89 10.68 5.70 -2.83
C ILE A 89 11.09 7.17 -2.75
N LEU A 90 10.14 8.10 -2.55
CA LEU A 90 10.47 9.52 -2.40
C LEU A 90 11.42 9.80 -1.23
N ARG A 91 11.23 9.11 -0.09
CA ARG A 91 12.15 9.21 1.05
C ARG A 91 13.54 8.71 0.69
N LEU A 92 13.66 7.61 -0.04
CA LEU A 92 14.95 7.05 -0.47
C LEU A 92 15.71 8.01 -1.39
N TYR A 93 15.03 8.62 -2.38
CA TYR A 93 15.63 9.64 -3.23
C TYR A 93 16.06 10.87 -2.41
N GLY A 94 15.21 11.36 -1.49
CA GLY A 94 15.57 12.46 -0.60
C GLY A 94 16.73 12.14 0.35
N ASN A 95 16.88 10.87 0.78
CA ASN A 95 18.02 10.43 1.58
C ASN A 95 19.31 10.39 0.73
N ALA A 96 19.23 9.88 -0.49
CA ALA A 96 20.37 9.77 -1.37
C ALA A 96 20.95 11.13 -1.78
N GLU A 97 20.10 12.12 -2.07
CA GLU A 97 20.54 13.49 -2.36
C GLU A 97 21.17 14.16 -1.14
N ARG A 98 20.64 13.92 0.06
CA ARG A 98 21.27 14.43 1.30
C ARG A 98 22.65 13.80 1.52
N SER A 99 22.77 12.48 1.33
CA SER A 99 24.05 11.78 1.41
C SER A 99 25.05 12.23 0.34
N SER A 100 24.60 12.64 -0.86
CA SER A 100 25.50 13.13 -1.92
C SER A 100 26.19 14.45 -1.56
N ILE A 101 25.56 15.25 -0.68
CA ILE A 101 26.08 16.53 -0.17
C ILE A 101 26.71 16.37 1.24
N ASN A 102 26.91 15.12 1.70
CA ASN A 102 27.41 14.79 3.06
C ASN A 102 26.53 15.37 4.18
N GLN A 103 25.22 15.47 3.94
CA GLN A 103 24.24 15.88 4.93
C GLN A 103 23.54 14.64 5.51
N ASP A 104 23.90 14.24 6.73
CA ASP A 104 23.32 13.03 7.34
C ASP A 104 21.93 13.28 7.94
N ILE A 105 21.63 14.53 8.34
CA ILE A 105 20.42 14.91 9.09
C ILE A 105 19.61 15.92 8.26
N PRO A 106 18.29 15.74 8.09
CA PRO A 106 17.48 16.73 7.37
C PRO A 106 17.59 18.09 8.05
N PHE A 107 17.66 19.16 7.26
CA PHE A 107 17.64 20.51 7.82
C PHE A 107 16.28 20.76 8.46
N SER A 108 16.27 20.91 9.79
CA SER A 108 15.07 21.17 10.57
C SER A 108 15.40 22.13 11.71
N TYR A 109 14.39 22.88 12.17
CA TYR A 109 14.57 23.78 13.31
C TYR A 109 15.02 23.02 14.57
N CYS A 110 14.52 21.80 14.78
CA CYS A 110 14.96 20.95 15.88
C CYS A 110 16.44 20.52 15.75
N SER A 111 16.92 20.26 14.53
CA SER A 111 18.34 19.97 14.28
C SER A 111 19.21 21.19 14.60
N LEU A 112 18.78 22.38 14.16
CA LEU A 112 19.48 23.62 14.46
C LEU A 112 19.53 23.89 15.97
N LEU A 113 18.41 23.74 16.68
CA LEU A 113 18.36 23.91 18.14
C LEU A 113 19.30 22.93 18.85
N LYS A 114 19.26 21.66 18.44
CA LYS A 114 20.16 20.62 18.96
C LYS A 114 21.64 20.96 18.73
N ASP A 115 21.99 21.50 17.56
CA ASP A 115 23.39 21.87 17.26
C ASP A 115 23.85 23.11 18.04
N ASN A 116 22.92 23.97 18.46
CA ASN A 116 23.17 25.14 19.30
C ASN A 116 23.05 24.86 20.81
N GLU A 117 22.62 23.67 21.22
CA GLU A 117 22.53 23.30 22.64
C GLU A 117 23.94 23.12 23.23
N VAL A 118 24.24 23.87 24.29
CA VAL A 118 25.53 23.87 24.99
C VAL A 118 25.93 22.48 25.51
N TYR A 119 24.95 21.62 25.79
CA TYR A 119 25.15 20.25 26.30
C TYR A 119 25.33 19.20 25.20
N ASN A 120 25.09 19.53 23.92
CA ASN A 120 25.24 18.62 22.79
C ASN A 120 26.61 18.80 22.08
N ASN A 121 27.61 19.33 22.80
CA ASN A 121 28.99 19.33 22.33
C ASN A 121 29.56 17.91 22.50
N PRO A 122 29.92 17.19 21.41
CA PRO A 122 30.62 15.93 21.56
C PRO A 122 31.92 16.24 22.31
N SER A 123 32.05 15.68 23.51
CA SER A 123 33.23 15.87 24.33
C SER A 123 34.48 15.50 23.52
N VAL A 124 35.60 16.19 23.76
CA VAL A 124 36.87 15.94 23.03
C VAL A 124 37.30 14.46 23.11
N GLN A 125 36.81 13.71 24.10
CA GLN A 125 37.01 12.26 24.26
C GLN A 125 36.22 11.42 23.22
N GLU A 126 35.02 11.81 22.82
CA GLU A 126 34.24 11.10 21.80
C GLU A 126 34.83 11.25 20.38
N ARG A 127 35.56 12.34 20.13
CA ARG A 127 36.32 12.52 18.87
C ARG A 127 37.56 11.64 18.78
N GLN A 128 38.12 11.16 19.90
CA GLN A 128 39.30 10.29 19.92
C GLN A 128 38.94 8.81 20.12
N SER A 129 37.79 8.50 20.76
CA SER A 129 37.32 7.12 20.97
C SER A 129 36.79 6.43 19.70
N SER A 130 36.70 7.13 18.56
CA SER A 130 36.47 6.51 17.25
C SER A 130 37.58 5.54 16.82
N PHE A 131 38.70 5.48 17.56
CA PHE A 131 39.80 4.55 17.33
C PHE A 131 39.92 3.41 18.37
N ILE A 132 39.14 3.41 19.45
CA ILE A 132 39.26 2.39 20.50
C ILE A 132 37.87 1.87 20.92
N ASN A 133 37.56 0.67 20.39
CA ASN A 133 36.62 -0.34 20.86
C ASN A 133 35.54 0.09 21.88
N ASN A 134 34.34 0.35 21.37
CA ASN A 134 33.14 0.15 22.18
C ASN A 134 32.00 -0.42 21.30
N GLU A 135 31.79 -1.73 21.43
CA GLU A 135 30.81 -2.53 20.69
C GLU A 135 29.36 -2.04 20.87
N TYR A 136 29.10 -1.25 21.93
CA TYR A 136 27.79 -0.67 22.23
C TYR A 136 27.48 0.68 21.54
N ILE A 137 28.49 1.45 21.08
CA ILE A 137 28.27 2.73 20.36
C ILE A 137 28.16 2.51 18.83
N ASN A 138 28.56 1.32 18.35
CA ASN A 138 28.51 0.94 16.94
C ASN A 138 27.08 0.73 16.38
N THR A 139 26.05 0.73 17.23
CA THR A 139 24.71 0.30 16.79
C THR A 139 23.80 1.45 16.37
N GLU A 140 23.98 2.65 16.92
CA GLU A 140 23.04 3.78 16.75
C GLU A 140 23.72 5.04 16.15
N LEU A 141 24.94 5.38 16.59
CA LEU A 141 25.70 6.54 16.11
C LEU A 141 26.78 6.17 15.07
N GLY A 142 27.46 5.03 15.26
CA GLY A 142 28.45 4.51 14.29
C GLY A 142 27.86 4.05 12.94
N LYS A 143 26.54 3.85 12.86
CA LYS A 143 25.84 3.56 11.60
C LYS A 143 25.55 4.81 10.76
N ARG A 144 25.55 6.01 11.37
CA ARG A 144 25.31 7.27 10.64
C ARG A 144 26.52 7.66 9.80
N GLY A 145 27.74 7.55 10.34
CA GLY A 145 28.98 7.88 9.61
C GLY A 145 29.48 6.82 8.60
N LYS A 146 28.93 5.59 8.61
CA LYS A 146 29.29 4.53 7.65
C LYS A 146 28.40 4.50 6.40
N HIS A 147 27.33 5.29 6.34
CA HIS A 147 26.56 5.54 5.13
C HIS A 147 27.08 6.75 4.34
N ARG A 148 28.41 6.91 4.26
CA ARG A 148 29.01 7.76 3.22
C ARG A 148 28.63 7.15 1.87
N GLY A 149 27.77 7.86 1.14
CA GLY A 149 27.11 7.39 -0.06
C GLY A 149 28.09 7.04 -1.16
N ASN A 150 28.30 5.75 -1.38
CA ASN A 150 28.60 5.26 -2.73
C ASN A 150 27.25 5.04 -3.40
N GLY A 151 27.03 5.51 -4.63
CA GLY A 151 25.79 5.29 -5.41
C GLY A 151 25.35 3.82 -5.56
N ARG A 152 26.20 2.86 -5.15
CA ARG A 152 25.84 1.45 -4.91
C ARG A 152 24.83 1.24 -3.76
N SER A 153 24.65 2.20 -2.85
CA SER A 153 23.71 2.10 -1.74
C SER A 153 22.26 2.39 -2.14
N ILE A 154 22.01 3.41 -2.97
CA ILE A 154 20.64 3.77 -3.36
C ILE A 154 19.99 2.66 -4.20
N ILE A 155 20.73 2.07 -5.14
CA ILE A 155 20.24 0.96 -5.96
C ILE A 155 19.81 -0.20 -5.06
N LYS A 156 20.68 -0.58 -4.11
CA LYS A 156 20.37 -1.64 -3.14
C LYS A 156 19.16 -1.28 -2.25
N TRP A 157 19.04 -0.04 -1.79
CA TRP A 157 17.88 0.39 -0.99
C TRP A 157 16.58 0.36 -1.79
N LEU A 158 16.62 0.75 -3.06
CA LEU A 158 15.48 0.64 -3.97
C LEU A 158 15.11 -0.82 -4.20
N GLU A 159 16.08 -1.70 -4.42
CA GLU A 159 15.85 -3.16 -4.52
C GLU A 159 15.23 -3.74 -3.25
N ASP A 160 15.77 -3.41 -2.08
CA ASP A 160 15.27 -3.87 -0.78
C ASP A 160 13.84 -3.35 -0.52
N SER A 161 13.56 -2.08 -0.86
CA SER A 161 12.21 -1.51 -0.76
C SER A 161 11.24 -2.20 -1.73
N ASN A 162 11.63 -2.36 -3.00
CA ASN A 162 10.83 -3.08 -4.01
C ASN A 162 10.51 -4.51 -3.56
N LEU A 163 11.49 -5.24 -3.04
CA LEU A 163 11.31 -6.60 -2.53
C LEU A 163 10.38 -6.63 -1.32
N LYS A 164 10.51 -5.69 -0.38
CA LYS A 164 9.62 -5.53 0.77
C LYS A 164 8.17 -5.35 0.33
N TYR A 165 7.91 -4.41 -0.58
CA TYR A 165 6.54 -4.14 -1.04
C TYR A 165 5.99 -5.26 -1.93
N LYS A 166 6.85 -5.95 -2.69
CA LYS A 166 6.46 -7.17 -3.41
C LYS A 166 5.99 -8.27 -2.44
N ARG A 167 6.73 -8.54 -1.37
CA ARG A 167 6.31 -9.51 -0.32
C ARG A 167 4.98 -9.12 0.31
N LEU A 168 4.84 -7.87 0.74
CA LEU A 168 3.59 -7.36 1.33
C LEU A 168 2.41 -7.46 0.35
N SER A 169 2.63 -7.18 -0.94
CA SER A 169 1.58 -7.31 -1.96
C SER A 169 1.12 -8.77 -2.14
N CYS A 170 2.05 -9.73 -2.10
CA CYS A 170 1.73 -11.16 -2.13
C CYS A 170 0.92 -11.59 -0.91
N GLU A 171 1.31 -11.15 0.29
CA GLU A 171 0.58 -11.44 1.54
C GLU A 171 -0.84 -10.87 1.52
N ILE A 172 -1.01 -9.62 1.07
CA ILE A 172 -2.34 -9.02 0.90
C ILE A 172 -3.16 -9.82 -0.11
N ASN A 173 -2.60 -10.18 -1.27
CA ASN A 173 -3.28 -10.97 -2.28
C ASN A 173 -3.78 -12.31 -1.72
N GLN A 174 -2.90 -13.06 -1.04
CA GLN A 174 -3.26 -14.35 -0.45
C GLN A 174 -4.36 -14.19 0.60
N ARG A 175 -4.27 -13.19 1.48
CA ARG A 175 -5.32 -12.91 2.47
C ARG A 175 -6.63 -12.55 1.79
N GLN A 176 -6.62 -11.65 0.80
CA GLN A 176 -7.83 -11.25 0.08
C GLN A 176 -8.46 -12.46 -0.64
N GLN A 177 -7.64 -13.36 -1.19
CA GLN A 177 -8.11 -14.62 -1.79
C GLN A 177 -8.80 -15.50 -0.79
N HIS A 178 -8.21 -15.67 0.38
CA HIS A 178 -8.83 -16.43 1.46
C HIS A 178 -10.14 -15.79 1.92
N GLU A 179 -10.17 -14.47 2.13
CA GLU A 179 -11.38 -13.74 2.51
C GLU A 179 -12.51 -13.87 1.48
N SER A 180 -12.18 -13.73 0.18
CA SER A 180 -13.14 -13.90 -0.92
C SER A 180 -13.68 -15.32 -1.00
N ASN A 181 -12.80 -16.33 -0.88
CA ASN A 181 -13.19 -17.74 -0.86
C ASN A 181 -14.11 -18.05 0.31
N THR A 182 -13.76 -17.58 1.51
CA THR A 182 -14.53 -17.80 2.73
C THR A 182 -15.89 -17.13 2.63
N LEU A 183 -15.97 -15.87 2.18
CA LEU A 183 -17.24 -15.18 1.97
C LEU A 183 -18.10 -15.91 0.94
N HIS A 184 -17.53 -16.29 -0.21
CA HIS A 184 -18.26 -17.00 -1.24
C HIS A 184 -18.82 -18.34 -0.74
N SER A 185 -18.02 -19.11 0.00
CA SER A 185 -18.47 -20.38 0.63
C SER A 185 -19.60 -20.15 1.62
N MET A 186 -19.49 -19.14 2.50
CA MET A 186 -20.56 -18.77 3.44
C MET A 186 -21.85 -18.39 2.69
N GLN A 187 -21.72 -17.55 1.65
CA GLN A 187 -22.86 -17.11 0.85
C GLN A 187 -23.51 -18.29 0.12
N ARG A 188 -22.71 -19.22 -0.41
CA ARG A 188 -23.17 -20.47 -1.04
C ARG A 188 -23.96 -21.33 -0.07
N MET A 189 -23.49 -21.47 1.16
CA MET A 189 -24.19 -22.23 2.21
C MET A 189 -25.52 -21.61 2.58
N VAL A 190 -25.58 -20.28 2.70
CA VAL A 190 -26.85 -19.56 2.92
C VAL A 190 -27.79 -19.80 1.75
N TRP A 191 -27.33 -19.68 0.51
CA TRP A 191 -28.16 -19.95 -0.66
C TRP A 191 -28.72 -21.37 -0.66
N LEU A 192 -27.88 -22.38 -0.42
CA LEU A 192 -28.28 -23.78 -0.34
C LEU A 192 -29.38 -24.02 0.70
N LYS A 193 -29.31 -23.36 1.86
CA LYS A 193 -30.34 -23.45 2.90
C LYS A 193 -31.70 -22.88 2.47
N HIS A 194 -31.68 -21.83 1.66
CA HIS A 194 -32.88 -21.08 1.26
C HIS A 194 -33.47 -21.55 -0.08
N ILE A 195 -32.81 -22.45 -0.81
CA ILE A 195 -33.37 -23.11 -2.00
C ILE A 195 -34.44 -24.13 -1.57
N PRO A 196 -35.67 -24.08 -2.12
CA PRO A 196 -36.70 -25.07 -1.83
C PRO A 196 -36.25 -26.49 -2.16
N LYS A 197 -36.65 -27.47 -1.33
CA LYS A 197 -36.28 -28.89 -1.51
C LYS A 197 -36.69 -29.46 -2.87
N GLU A 198 -37.75 -28.94 -3.47
CA GLU A 198 -38.21 -29.33 -4.81
C GLU A 198 -37.20 -28.98 -5.90
N ASN A 199 -36.61 -27.79 -5.85
CA ASN A 199 -35.51 -27.38 -6.74
C ASN A 199 -34.21 -28.14 -6.44
N SER A 200 -34.06 -28.66 -5.22
CA SER A 200 -32.95 -29.53 -4.83
C SER A 200 -33.01 -30.89 -5.53
N LEU A 201 -34.21 -31.45 -5.67
CA LEU A 201 -34.46 -32.75 -6.29
C LEU A 201 -34.44 -32.67 -7.83
N SER A 202 -34.77 -31.51 -8.40
CA SER A 202 -34.85 -31.31 -9.86
C SER A 202 -33.51 -31.05 -10.56
N GLY A 203 -32.37 -31.11 -9.85
CA GLY A 203 -31.05 -30.80 -10.40
C GLY A 203 -30.81 -29.32 -10.75
N ARG A 204 -31.78 -28.42 -10.48
CA ARG A 204 -31.66 -26.97 -10.74
C ARG A 204 -30.70 -26.26 -9.78
N ILE A 205 -30.25 -26.92 -8.72
CA ILE A 205 -29.28 -26.37 -7.74
C ILE A 205 -28.06 -25.75 -8.43
N ASN A 206 -27.45 -26.48 -9.38
CA ASN A 206 -26.23 -26.00 -10.03
C ASN A 206 -26.46 -24.75 -10.89
N SER A 207 -27.67 -24.60 -11.44
CA SER A 207 -28.07 -23.39 -12.17
C SER A 207 -28.24 -22.19 -11.22
N LEU A 208 -28.86 -22.39 -10.06
CA LEU A 208 -29.06 -21.36 -9.04
C LEU A 208 -27.78 -21.00 -8.26
N LEU A 209 -26.76 -21.87 -8.29
CA LEU A 209 -25.44 -21.61 -7.73
C LEU A 209 -24.41 -21.14 -8.77
N SER A 210 -24.87 -20.78 -9.97
CA SER A 210 -24.04 -20.18 -11.01
C SER A 210 -23.49 -18.83 -10.58
N GLU A 211 -22.36 -18.42 -11.16
CA GLU A 211 -21.72 -17.12 -10.93
C GLU A 211 -22.67 -15.94 -11.23
N ARG A 212 -23.69 -16.16 -12.07
CA ARG A 212 -24.75 -15.18 -12.34
C ARG A 212 -25.54 -14.79 -11.08
N TYR A 213 -25.83 -15.75 -10.22
CA TYR A 213 -26.67 -15.59 -9.03
C TYR A 213 -25.83 -15.44 -7.76
N LEU A 214 -24.66 -16.08 -7.74
CA LEU A 214 -23.72 -16.03 -6.64
C LEU A 214 -22.32 -15.62 -7.12
N PRO A 215 -22.11 -14.34 -7.48
CA PRO A 215 -20.82 -13.88 -7.96
C PRO A 215 -19.75 -14.00 -6.88
N LYS A 216 -18.55 -14.44 -7.28
CA LYS A 216 -17.36 -14.39 -6.43
C LYS A 216 -16.69 -13.03 -6.56
N VAL A 217 -16.17 -12.50 -5.45
CA VAL A 217 -15.36 -11.29 -5.50
C VAL A 217 -14.02 -11.61 -6.16
N HIS A 218 -13.80 -11.07 -7.36
CA HIS A 218 -12.54 -11.19 -8.08
C HIS A 218 -11.47 -10.28 -7.47
N ILE A 219 -10.25 -10.81 -7.33
CA ILE A 219 -9.12 -10.10 -6.73
C ILE A 219 -8.14 -9.78 -7.84
N ASN A 220 -7.84 -8.49 -7.99
CA ASN A 220 -6.81 -8.05 -8.90
C ASN A 220 -5.44 -8.32 -8.27
N THR A 221 -4.70 -9.25 -8.87
CA THR A 221 -3.33 -9.62 -8.44
C THR A 221 -2.28 -8.61 -8.88
N ASN A 222 -2.59 -7.78 -9.88
CA ASN A 222 -1.67 -6.80 -10.44
C ASN A 222 -1.78 -5.49 -9.65
N PHE A 223 -0.87 -5.31 -8.70
CA PHE A 223 -0.78 -4.09 -7.88
C PHE A 223 -0.13 -2.93 -8.62
N TRP A 224 0.75 -3.24 -9.57
CA TRP A 224 1.79 -2.34 -10.03
C TRP A 224 1.62 -2.10 -11.52
N THR A 225 1.40 -0.85 -11.92
CA THR A 225 1.12 -0.51 -13.32
C THR A 225 2.18 0.38 -13.95
N HIS A 226 3.09 0.96 -13.16
CA HIS A 226 4.07 1.93 -13.67
C HIS A 226 5.53 1.67 -13.25
N TRP A 227 5.79 0.97 -12.13
CA TRP A 227 7.18 0.72 -11.72
C TRP A 227 7.78 -0.59 -12.25
N GLU A 228 6.97 -1.55 -12.72
CA GLU A 228 7.46 -2.79 -13.31
C GLU A 228 8.07 -2.57 -14.70
N THR A 229 7.76 -1.46 -15.36
CA THR A 229 8.13 -1.19 -16.76
C THR A 229 9.45 -0.46 -16.96
N ASN A 230 10.11 0.01 -15.89
CA ASN A 230 11.42 0.64 -15.99
C ASN A 230 12.35 0.12 -14.87
N PRO A 231 13.19 -0.88 -15.15
CA PRO A 231 14.36 -1.09 -14.30
C PRO A 231 15.18 0.20 -14.29
N VAL A 232 15.58 0.63 -13.10
CA VAL A 232 16.42 1.80 -12.83
C VAL A 232 17.63 1.86 -13.75
#